data_AF-A0A946EZ36-F1
#
_entry.id   AF-A0A946EZ36-F1
#
_cell.length_a   1.000
_cell.length_b   1.000
_cell.length_c   1.000
_cell.angle_alpha   90.00
_cell.angle_beta   90.00
_cell.angle_gamma   90.00
#
_symmetry.space_group_name_H-M   'P 1'
#
loop_
_entity.id
_entity.type
_entity.pdbx_description
1 polymer ?
#
loop_
_entity_poly.entity_id
_entity_poly.type
_entity_poly.pdbx_seq_one_letter_code
_entity_poly.pdbx_strand_id
1 'polypeptide(L)'
;LPYPGGPVLDRLARDGNPNKFRFSKPRVSGLDMSFSGLKTQIWQFLQHGQQEDPRFVEANQSDIAASVQASIIGILLEKLEGAVTQTGITEVAIAGGVSANSGLRKALFSNAERLGWKVHIPPFEFCTDNAAMVAMAGLKLFETGRSFPLDIEPMPRLKFN
;
A
#
# COMPACT_ATOMS: atom_id res chain seq x y z
N LEU A 1 -17.40 7.29 0.33
CA LEU A 1 -16.48 7.36 1.50
C LEU A 1 -15.90 8.77 1.56
N PRO A 2 -15.65 9.35 2.75
CA PRO A 2 -14.99 10.66 2.86
C PRO A 2 -13.53 10.57 2.40
N TYR A 3 -12.95 11.72 2.04
CA TYR A 3 -11.53 11.83 1.69
C TYR A 3 -10.72 12.23 2.93
N PRO A 4 -9.58 11.57 3.22
CA PRO A 4 -8.98 10.44 2.52
C PRO A 4 -9.67 9.09 2.80
N GLY A 5 -9.86 8.28 1.76
CA GLY A 5 -10.66 7.05 1.84
C GLY A 5 -9.95 5.82 2.43
N GLY A 6 -8.62 5.84 2.51
CA GLY A 6 -7.81 4.69 2.97
C GLY A 6 -8.16 4.19 4.37
N PRO A 7 -8.15 5.06 5.42
CA PRO A 7 -8.50 4.65 6.78
C PRO A 7 -9.94 4.13 6.92
N VAL A 8 -10.88 4.68 6.15
CA VAL A 8 -12.28 4.24 6.18
C VAL A 8 -12.44 2.88 5.52
N LEU A 9 -11.79 2.67 4.38
CA LEU A 9 -11.76 1.37 3.71
C LEU A 9 -11.10 0.31 4.60
N ASP A 10 -10.01 0.66 5.29
CA ASP A 10 -9.37 -0.25 6.26
C ASP A 10 -10.29 -0.63 7.42
N ARG A 11 -11.05 0.33 7.95
CA ARG A 11 -12.03 0.05 9.01
C ARG A 11 -13.13 -0.89 8.54
N LEU A 12 -13.74 -0.59 7.40
CA LEU A 12 -14.84 -1.40 6.84
C LEU A 12 -14.38 -2.81 6.46
N ALA A 13 -13.16 -2.96 5.96
CA ALA A 13 -12.60 -4.24 5.56
C ALA A 13 -12.45 -5.25 6.71
N ARG A 14 -12.37 -4.79 7.97
CA ARG A 14 -12.22 -5.67 9.14
C ARG A 14 -13.43 -6.57 9.37
N ASP A 15 -14.61 -6.09 9.02
CA ASP A 15 -15.88 -6.77 9.27
C ASP A 15 -16.42 -7.45 7.99
N GLY A 16 -15.63 -7.46 6.91
CA GLY A 16 -16.02 -8.02 5.61
C GLY A 16 -15.33 -9.33 5.27
N ASN A 17 -15.92 -10.08 4.35
CA ASN A 17 -15.32 -11.26 3.75
C ASN A 17 -14.42 -10.85 2.55
N PRO A 18 -13.09 -11.01 2.65
CA PRO A 18 -12.17 -10.63 1.58
C PRO A 18 -12.28 -11.49 0.32
N ASN A 19 -13.00 -12.62 0.39
CA ASN A 19 -13.17 -13.55 -0.71
C ASN A 19 -14.54 -13.45 -1.40
N LYS A 20 -15.44 -12.56 -0.96
CA LYS A 20 -16.80 -12.47 -1.49
C LYS A 20 -16.80 -11.99 -2.94
N PHE A 21 -16.00 -10.98 -3.24
CA PHE A 21 -15.87 -10.43 -4.59
C PHE A 21 -14.42 -10.57 -5.06
N ARG A 22 -14.23 -10.85 -6.35
CA ARG A 22 -12.89 -11.03 -6.93
C ARG A 22 -12.67 -9.99 -8.01
N PHE A 23 -11.53 -9.33 -7.95
CA PHE A 23 -11.07 -8.39 -8.96
C PHE A 23 -9.83 -8.94 -9.65
N SER A 24 -9.74 -8.77 -10.97
CA SER A 24 -8.60 -9.31 -11.71
C SER A 24 -7.36 -8.45 -11.47
N LYS A 25 -6.21 -9.12 -11.29
CA LYS A 25 -4.92 -8.46 -11.15
C LYS A 25 -4.42 -7.98 -12.51
N PRO A 26 -3.82 -6.78 -12.60
CA PRO A 26 -3.23 -6.31 -13.83
C PRO A 26 -1.94 -7.10 -14.16
N ARG A 27 -1.75 -7.41 -15.44
CA ARG A 27 -0.50 -8.02 -15.93
C ARG A 27 0.47 -6.91 -16.29
N VAL A 28 1.48 -6.71 -15.46
CA VAL A 28 2.56 -5.74 -15.68
C VAL A 28 3.89 -6.48 -15.56
N SER A 29 4.81 -6.22 -16.48
CA SER A 29 6.13 -6.85 -16.54
C SER A 29 6.98 -6.53 -15.32
N GLY A 30 7.85 -7.47 -14.93
CA GLY A 30 8.85 -7.26 -13.88
C GLY A 30 8.23 -6.89 -12.53
N LEU A 31 8.81 -5.89 -11.88
CA LEU A 31 8.41 -5.41 -10.55
C LEU A 31 7.49 -4.17 -10.61
N ASP A 32 7.12 -3.72 -11.80
CA ASP A 32 6.21 -2.60 -11.98
C ASP A 32 4.77 -2.94 -11.57
N MET A 33 4.03 -1.93 -11.14
CA MET A 33 2.67 -2.03 -10.64
C MET A 33 1.72 -1.11 -11.40
N SER A 34 0.45 -1.51 -11.53
CA SER A 34 -0.62 -0.68 -12.05
C SER A 34 -1.88 -0.88 -11.21
N PHE A 35 -2.60 0.20 -10.93
CA PHE A 35 -3.87 0.16 -10.19
C PHE A 35 -5.02 0.84 -10.94
N SER A 36 -4.76 1.43 -12.11
CA SER A 36 -5.78 2.13 -12.90
C SER A 36 -6.86 1.15 -13.40
N GLY A 37 -6.45 0.00 -13.94
CA GLY A 37 -7.37 -1.05 -14.36
C GLY A 37 -8.19 -1.62 -13.20
N LEU A 38 -7.59 -1.76 -12.02
CA LEU A 38 -8.31 -2.20 -10.81
C LEU A 38 -9.38 -1.17 -10.39
N LYS A 39 -9.04 0.12 -10.41
CA LYS A 39 -10.00 1.20 -10.13
C LYS A 39 -11.20 1.13 -11.08
N THR A 40 -10.96 0.95 -12.38
CA THR A 40 -12.03 0.85 -13.38
C THR A 40 -12.90 -0.38 -13.15
N GLN A 41 -12.31 -1.55 -12.87
CA GLN A 41 -13.06 -2.76 -12.55
C GLN A 41 -13.96 -2.59 -11.33
N ILE A 42 -13.43 -2.00 -10.25
CA ILE A 42 -14.20 -1.72 -9.04
C ILE A 42 -15.35 -0.76 -9.35
N TRP A 43 -15.08 0.31 -10.09
CA TRP A 43 -16.12 1.27 -10.47
C TRP A 43 -17.24 0.60 -11.27
N GLN A 44 -16.92 -0.19 -12.30
CA GLN A 44 -17.91 -0.92 -13.09
C GLN A 44 -18.70 -1.92 -12.26
N PHE A 45 -18.02 -2.67 -11.38
CA PHE A 45 -18.66 -3.61 -10.45
C PHE A 45 -19.70 -2.92 -9.56
N LEU A 46 -19.36 -1.75 -9.00
CA LEU A 46 -20.28 -0.97 -8.18
C LEU A 46 -21.47 -0.45 -9.01
N GLN A 47 -21.22 0.05 -10.22
CA GLN A 47 -22.28 0.54 -11.11
C GLN A 47 -23.28 -0.55 -11.49
N HIS A 48 -22.80 -1.73 -11.91
CA HIS A 48 -23.67 -2.85 -12.26
C HIS A 48 -24.48 -3.34 -11.05
N GLY A 49 -23.84 -3.49 -9.89
CA GLY A 49 -24.54 -3.88 -8.67
C GLY A 49 -25.66 -2.89 -8.29
N GLN A 50 -25.43 -1.58 -8.44
CA GLN A 50 -26.44 -0.56 -8.16
C GLN A 50 -27.57 -0.51 -9.19
N GLN A 51 -27.33 -0.93 -10.43
CA GLN A 51 -28.37 -1.05 -11.46
C GLN A 51 -29.33 -2.20 -11.13
N GLU A 52 -28.83 -3.30 -10.58
CA GLU A 52 -29.63 -4.46 -10.17
C GLU A 52 -30.35 -4.22 -8.83
N ASP A 53 -29.66 -3.66 -7.84
CA ASP A 53 -30.21 -3.26 -6.55
C ASP A 53 -29.65 -1.90 -6.11
N PRO A 54 -30.48 -0.84 -6.01
CA PRO A 54 -30.04 0.47 -5.54
C PRO A 54 -29.33 0.46 -4.17
N ARG A 55 -29.62 -0.54 -3.31
CA ARG A 55 -29.01 -0.72 -1.99
C ARG A 55 -27.79 -1.64 -1.99
N PHE A 56 -27.35 -2.13 -3.15
CA PHE A 56 -26.25 -3.09 -3.27
C PHE A 56 -24.99 -2.66 -2.51
N VAL A 57 -24.56 -1.40 -2.67
CA VAL A 57 -23.34 -0.89 -2.04
C VAL A 57 -23.47 -0.82 -0.52
N GLU A 58 -24.62 -0.36 -0.03
CA GLU A 58 -24.89 -0.27 1.42
C GLU A 58 -24.95 -1.67 2.03
N ALA A 59 -25.65 -2.60 1.39
CA ALA A 59 -25.82 -3.97 1.85
C ALA A 59 -24.51 -4.79 1.84
N ASN A 60 -23.52 -4.39 1.02
CA ASN A 60 -22.27 -5.14 0.84
C ASN A 60 -21.02 -4.32 1.24
N GLN A 61 -21.18 -3.21 1.96
CA GLN A 61 -20.12 -2.22 2.14
C GLN A 61 -18.82 -2.80 2.71
N SER A 62 -18.91 -3.61 3.77
CA SER A 62 -17.76 -4.25 4.41
C SER A 62 -17.10 -5.30 3.51
N ASP A 63 -17.89 -6.13 2.84
CA ASP A 63 -17.37 -7.17 1.94
C ASP A 63 -16.69 -6.59 0.70
N ILE A 64 -17.24 -5.50 0.15
CA ILE A 64 -16.63 -4.73 -0.92
C ILE A 64 -15.29 -4.17 -0.46
N ALA A 65 -15.27 -3.51 0.71
CA ALA A 65 -14.04 -2.94 1.27
C ALA A 65 -12.96 -4.03 1.50
N ALA A 66 -13.34 -5.18 2.07
CA ALA A 66 -12.45 -6.30 2.31
C ALA A 66 -11.91 -6.90 1.00
N SER A 67 -12.77 -7.12 0.01
CA SER A 67 -12.39 -7.67 -1.30
C SER A 67 -11.46 -6.73 -2.08
N VAL A 68 -11.72 -5.42 -2.03
CA VAL A 68 -10.86 -4.40 -2.64
C VAL A 68 -9.51 -4.33 -1.92
N GLN A 69 -9.51 -4.30 -0.59
CA GLN A 69 -8.28 -4.29 0.20
C GLN A 69 -7.42 -5.51 -0.09
N ALA A 70 -8.02 -6.71 -0.07
CA ALA A 70 -7.32 -7.96 -0.35
C ALA A 70 -6.70 -7.97 -1.76
N SER A 71 -7.42 -7.42 -2.76
CA SER A 71 -6.91 -7.30 -4.13
C SER A 71 -5.69 -6.38 -4.23
N ILE A 72 -5.73 -5.23 -3.57
CA ILE A 72 -4.60 -4.27 -3.54
C ILE A 72 -3.38 -4.90 -2.84
N ILE A 73 -3.58 -5.45 -1.64
CA ILE A 73 -2.52 -6.13 -0.87
C ILE A 73 -1.91 -7.27 -1.68
N GLY A 74 -2.74 -8.08 -2.33
CA GLY A 74 -2.29 -9.20 -3.14
C GLY A 74 -1.48 -8.81 -4.36
N ILE A 75 -1.65 -7.59 -4.90
CA ILE A 75 -0.78 -7.05 -5.97
C ILE A 75 0.54 -6.58 -5.37
N LEU A 76 0.51 -5.85 -4.24
CA LEU A 76 1.70 -5.34 -3.56
C LEU A 76 2.64 -6.47 -3.12
N LEU A 77 2.09 -7.49 -2.44
CA LEU A 77 2.87 -8.60 -1.92
C LEU A 77 3.44 -9.49 -3.01
N GLU A 78 2.71 -9.71 -4.11
CA GLU A 78 3.23 -10.47 -5.26
C GLU A 78 4.49 -9.82 -5.84
N LYS A 79 4.50 -8.48 -5.96
CA LYS A 79 5.64 -7.72 -6.47
C LYS A 79 6.79 -7.68 -5.47
N LEU A 80 6.47 -7.55 -4.19
CA LEU A 80 7.45 -7.63 -3.11
C LEU A 80 8.13 -9.00 -3.06
N GLU A 81 7.36 -10.09 -3.11
CA GLU A 81 7.89 -11.46 -3.18
C GLU A 81 8.79 -11.62 -4.41
N GLY A 82 8.37 -11.13 -5.57
CA GLY A 82 9.20 -11.13 -6.78
C GLY A 82 10.51 -10.37 -6.61
N ALA A 83 10.49 -9.21 -5.96
CA ALA A 83 11.69 -8.41 -5.70
C ALA A 83 12.66 -9.13 -4.73
N VAL A 84 12.11 -9.73 -3.68
CA VAL A 84 12.90 -10.52 -2.72
C VAL A 84 13.53 -11.73 -3.41
N THR A 85 12.77 -12.47 -4.23
CA THR A 85 13.31 -13.61 -4.99
C THR A 85 14.41 -13.19 -5.96
N GLN A 86 14.27 -12.05 -6.66
CA GLN A 86 15.28 -11.56 -7.61
C GLN A 86 16.57 -11.10 -6.94
N THR A 87 16.49 -10.54 -5.74
CA THR A 87 17.64 -9.93 -5.05
C THR A 87 18.29 -10.83 -4.01
N GLY A 88 17.57 -11.84 -3.50
CA GLY A 88 18.04 -12.75 -2.45
C GLY A 88 18.08 -12.13 -1.05
N ILE A 89 17.51 -10.94 -0.86
CA ILE A 89 17.44 -10.29 0.45
C ILE A 89 16.52 -11.05 1.41
N THR A 90 16.73 -10.89 2.72
CA THR A 90 15.84 -11.45 3.75
C THR A 90 15.26 -10.39 4.67
N GLU A 91 15.73 -9.15 4.56
CA GLU A 91 15.18 -8.02 5.30
C GLU A 91 14.27 -7.19 4.39
N VAL A 92 13.06 -6.91 4.87
CA VAL A 92 12.02 -6.19 4.13
C VAL A 92 11.50 -5.04 4.97
N ALA A 93 11.46 -3.84 4.40
CA ALA A 93 10.86 -2.67 5.04
C ALA A 93 9.72 -2.11 4.19
N ILE A 94 8.66 -1.62 4.84
CA ILE A 94 7.61 -0.84 4.17
C ILE A 94 7.45 0.53 4.83
N ALA A 95 7.17 1.55 4.03
CA ALA A 95 6.99 2.93 4.47
C ALA A 95 5.88 3.64 3.65
N GLY A 96 5.57 4.88 4.02
CA GLY A 96 4.52 5.69 3.39
C GLY A 96 3.12 5.45 3.96
N GLY A 97 2.16 6.34 3.66
CA GLY A 97 0.86 6.34 4.34
C GLY A 97 0.06 5.03 4.21
N VAL A 98 0.20 4.30 3.10
CA VAL A 98 -0.47 2.99 2.90
C VAL A 98 0.12 1.90 3.81
N SER A 99 1.36 2.05 4.29
CA SER A 99 1.95 1.13 5.28
C SER A 99 1.21 1.16 6.63
N ALA A 100 0.34 2.16 6.88
CA ALA A 100 -0.55 2.21 8.02
C ALA A 100 -1.79 1.29 7.88
N ASN A 101 -2.01 0.67 6.72
CA ASN A 101 -3.15 -0.22 6.52
C ASN A 101 -3.01 -1.51 7.35
N SER A 102 -4.02 -1.81 8.17
CA SER A 102 -3.96 -2.96 9.09
C SER A 102 -3.91 -4.31 8.36
N GLY A 103 -4.66 -4.45 7.26
CA GLY A 103 -4.62 -5.65 6.41
C GLY A 103 -3.24 -5.89 5.80
N LEU A 104 -2.59 -4.84 5.27
CA LEU A 104 -1.28 -4.93 4.65
C LEU A 104 -0.23 -5.38 5.67
N ARG A 105 -0.23 -4.79 6.88
CA ARG A 105 0.69 -5.18 7.95
C ARG A 105 0.51 -6.65 8.32
N LYS A 106 -0.74 -7.10 8.52
CA LYS A 106 -1.05 -8.50 8.84
C LYS A 106 -0.55 -9.46 7.76
N ALA A 107 -0.81 -9.14 6.50
CA ALA A 107 -0.40 -9.97 5.38
C ALA A 107 1.14 -10.00 5.22
N LEU A 108 1.82 -8.88 5.47
CA LEU A 108 3.28 -8.81 5.44
C LEU A 108 3.92 -9.68 6.54
N PHE A 109 3.41 -9.62 7.78
CA PHE A 109 3.90 -10.49 8.86
C PHE A 109 3.63 -11.97 8.58
N SER A 110 2.46 -12.32 8.04
CA SER A 110 2.16 -13.70 7.63
C SER A 110 3.13 -14.21 6.55
N ASN A 111 3.47 -13.35 5.56
CA ASN A 111 4.49 -13.68 4.58
C ASN A 111 5.88 -13.81 5.22
N ALA A 112 6.21 -12.96 6.19
CA ALA A 112 7.49 -13.02 6.89
C ALA A 112 7.70 -14.36 7.61
N GLU A 113 6.67 -14.85 8.31
CA GLU A 113 6.69 -16.16 8.95
C GLU A 113 6.85 -17.28 7.93
N ARG A 114 6.11 -17.22 6.81
CA ARG A 114 6.14 -18.24 5.76
C ARG A 114 7.47 -18.28 4.98
N LEU A 115 8.08 -17.13 4.75
CA LEU A 115 9.24 -16.96 3.86
C LEU A 115 10.55 -16.68 4.59
N GLY A 116 10.53 -16.60 5.93
CA GLY A 116 11.71 -16.31 6.74
C GLY A 116 12.23 -14.88 6.58
N TRP A 117 11.34 -13.92 6.33
CA TRP A 117 11.73 -12.51 6.24
C TRP A 117 11.82 -11.85 7.61
N LYS A 118 12.75 -10.92 7.76
CA LYS A 118 12.77 -9.97 8.86
C LYS A 118 12.10 -8.68 8.39
N VAL A 119 10.95 -8.37 8.96
CA VAL A 119 10.12 -7.23 8.54
C VAL A 119 10.31 -6.03 9.46
N HIS A 120 10.52 -4.87 8.85
CA HIS A 120 10.64 -3.57 9.52
C HIS A 120 9.50 -2.66 9.12
N ILE A 121 8.68 -2.25 10.09
CA ILE A 121 7.58 -1.31 9.86
C ILE A 121 7.65 -0.23 10.93
N PRO A 122 7.73 1.06 10.56
CA PRO A 122 7.68 2.13 11.53
C PRO A 122 6.37 2.15 12.35
N PRO A 123 6.41 2.70 13.57
CA PRO A 123 5.21 3.16 14.28
C PRO A 123 4.31 4.00 13.36
N PHE A 124 2.98 3.94 13.57
CA PHE A 124 2.01 4.58 12.69
C PHE A 124 2.23 6.08 12.51
N GLU A 125 2.62 6.79 13.57
CA GLU A 125 2.93 8.22 13.56
C GLU A 125 4.10 8.60 12.63
N PHE A 126 4.97 7.64 12.30
CA PHE A 126 6.11 7.83 11.40
C PHE A 126 5.88 7.30 9.99
N CYS A 127 4.73 6.70 9.70
CA CYS A 127 4.40 6.17 8.36
C CYS A 127 3.93 7.26 7.39
N THR A 128 3.28 8.30 7.90
CA THR A 128 2.83 9.47 7.11
C THR A 128 3.90 10.57 7.12
N ASP A 129 3.81 11.51 6.18
CA ASP A 129 4.77 12.60 6.07
C ASP A 129 4.91 13.38 7.40
N ASN A 130 6.14 13.47 7.91
CA ASN A 130 6.45 14.11 9.18
C ASN A 130 7.86 14.72 9.16
N ALA A 131 8.13 15.70 10.03
CA ALA A 131 9.45 16.35 10.09
C ALA A 131 10.54 15.44 10.70
N ALA A 132 10.18 14.44 11.49
CA ALA A 132 11.15 13.54 12.12
C ALA A 132 11.90 12.70 11.07
N MET A 133 11.22 12.22 10.02
CA MET A 133 11.87 11.50 8.92
C MET A 133 12.85 12.40 8.14
N VAL A 134 12.52 13.69 7.97
CA VAL A 134 13.39 14.68 7.31
C VAL A 134 14.64 14.93 8.16
N ALA A 135 14.47 15.13 9.47
CA ALA A 135 15.57 15.32 10.39
C ALA A 135 16.51 14.10 10.43
N MET A 136 15.95 12.89 10.49
CA MET A 136 16.74 11.65 10.48
C MET A 136 17.50 11.45 9.17
N ALA A 137 16.86 11.71 8.01
CA ALA A 137 17.55 11.65 6.72
C ALA A 137 18.68 12.69 6.62
N GLY A 138 18.43 13.92 7.07
CA GLY A 138 19.43 14.98 7.12
C GLY A 138 20.62 14.63 8.02
N LEU A 139 20.36 14.10 9.22
CA LEU A 139 21.41 13.63 10.13
C LEU A 139 22.25 12.52 9.48
N LYS A 140 21.61 11.52 8.85
CA LYS A 140 22.32 10.42 8.17
C LYS A 140 23.19 10.93 7.02
N LEU A 141 22.71 11.90 6.24
CA LEU A 141 23.52 12.54 5.19
C LEU A 141 24.70 13.30 5.80
N PHE A 142 24.47 14.09 6.84
CA PHE A 142 25.51 14.86 7.52
C PHE A 142 26.60 13.96 8.12
N GLU A 143 26.24 12.83 8.74
CA GLU A 143 27.19 11.82 9.25
C GLU A 143 28.08 11.24 8.15
N THR A 144 27.60 11.17 6.90
CA THR A 144 28.41 10.76 5.73
C THR A 144 29.26 11.89 5.15
N GLY A 145 29.29 13.06 5.79
CA GLY A 145 30.02 14.24 5.31
C GLY A 145 29.31 15.01 4.19
N ARG A 146 28.02 14.73 3.91
CA ARG A 146 27.24 15.52 2.94
C ARG A 146 26.67 16.76 3.58
N SER A 147 26.91 17.90 2.93
CA SER A 147 26.28 19.19 3.23
C SER A 147 25.80 19.85 1.94
N PHE A 148 24.90 20.83 2.05
CA PHE A 148 24.33 21.54 0.92
C PHE A 148 24.59 23.05 1.06
N PRO A 149 24.73 23.79 -0.06
CA PRO A 149 24.92 25.23 -0.02
C PRO A 149 23.60 25.94 0.36
N LEU A 150 23.72 27.20 0.80
CA LEU A 150 22.58 28.00 1.26
C LEU A 150 21.60 28.40 0.16
N ASP A 151 22.03 28.33 -1.10
CA ASP A 151 21.25 28.66 -2.30
C ASP A 151 20.58 27.43 -2.94
N ILE A 152 20.51 26.30 -2.22
CA ILE A 152 19.83 25.10 -2.72
C ILE A 152 18.35 25.38 -3.05
N GLU A 153 17.95 25.01 -4.27
CA GLU A 153 16.58 25.18 -4.73
C GLU A 153 15.73 23.92 -4.52
N PRO A 154 14.42 24.07 -4.26
CA PRO A 154 13.49 22.93 -4.24
C PRO A 154 13.50 22.18 -5.58
N MET A 155 13.53 20.85 -5.54
CA MET A 155 13.49 19.99 -6.72
C MET A 155 12.19 19.18 -6.76
N PRO A 156 11.14 19.63 -7.50
CA PRO A 156 9.83 18.97 -7.50
C PRO A 156 9.83 17.53 -8.06
N ARG A 157 10.87 17.17 -8.82
CA ARG A 157 11.05 15.85 -9.43
C ARG A 157 12.42 15.26 -9.10
N LEU A 158 12.84 15.41 -7.84
CA LEU A 158 14.07 14.80 -7.35
C LEU A 158 14.01 13.27 -7.58
N LYS A 159 15.04 12.72 -8.23
CA LYS A 159 15.16 11.29 -8.45
C LYS A 159 15.98 10.65 -7.33
N PHE A 160 15.55 9.48 -6.87
CA PHE A 160 16.36 8.59 -6.04
C PHE A 160 17.10 7.65 -6.99
N ASN A 161 18.43 7.64 -6.91
CA ASN A 161 19.31 6.73 -7.65
C ASN A 161 19.98 5.78 -6.66
#